data_AF-A0A7C5G6D7-F1
#
_entry.id   AF-A0A7C5G6D7-F1
#
_cell.length_a   1.000
_cell.length_b   1.000
_cell.length_c   1.000
_cell.angle_alpha   90.00
_cell.angle_beta   90.00
_cell.angle_gamma   90.00
#
_symmetry.space_group_name_H-M   'P 1'
#
loop_
_entity.id
_entity.type
_entity.pdbx_description
1 polymer ?
#
loop_
_entity_poly.entity_id
_entity_poly.type
_entity_poly.pdbx_seq_one_letter_code
_entity_poly.pdbx_strand_id
1 'polypeptide(L)'
;MVRKLILAIIGLLLIMGSISIAKKLIANKKKPKQKFEKIIKTVFTEQVVNKDVPVNITTSGRVMAKNRLQLFTEVQGVLEYSSRDFKAGSYYPKGSVILRVNTDELRANLKSMKSNLFTALSKLLPDLKLDYPEAFPKWEQYVASFDIDKPLVKLPETSSDKEKFFISGRGIYTSYYNIKNAEVKLAKYTIR
;
A
#
# COMPACT_ATOMS: atom_id res chain seq x y z
N MET A 1 38.35 -7.15 -136.95
CA MET A 1 37.71 -8.16 -136.05
C MET A 1 38.28 -8.19 -134.63
N VAL A 2 39.55 -7.78 -134.41
CA VAL A 2 40.28 -7.94 -133.13
C VAL A 2 39.81 -7.04 -131.97
N ARG A 3 39.35 -5.81 -132.23
CA ARG A 3 38.90 -4.84 -131.20
C ARG A 3 37.65 -5.27 -130.43
N LYS A 4 36.71 -5.99 -131.08
CA LYS A 4 35.46 -6.46 -130.43
C LYS A 4 35.70 -7.62 -129.45
N LEU A 5 36.74 -8.43 -129.66
CA LEU A 5 37.08 -9.57 -128.79
C LEU A 5 37.70 -9.11 -127.46
N ILE A 6 38.58 -8.10 -127.51
CA ILE A 6 39.24 -7.53 -126.31
C ILE A 6 38.22 -6.89 -125.36
N LEU A 7 37.25 -6.16 -125.92
CA LEU A 7 36.14 -5.57 -125.13
C LEU A 7 35.24 -6.64 -124.49
N ALA A 8 35.00 -7.76 -125.18
CA ALA A 8 34.22 -8.87 -124.64
C ALA A 8 34.95 -9.59 -123.48
N ILE A 9 36.27 -9.80 -123.61
CA ILE A 9 37.09 -10.42 -122.57
C ILE A 9 37.18 -9.53 -121.33
N ILE A 10 37.39 -8.22 -121.49
CA ILE A 10 37.42 -7.25 -120.39
C ILE A 10 36.06 -7.18 -119.68
N GLY A 11 34.95 -7.19 -120.45
CA GLY A 11 33.60 -7.23 -119.89
C GLY A 11 33.37 -8.49 -119.05
N LEU A 12 33.81 -9.66 -119.54
CA LEU A 12 33.69 -10.92 -118.81
C LEU A 12 34.52 -10.92 -117.51
N LEU A 13 35.72 -10.35 -117.56
CA LEU A 13 36.62 -10.23 -116.40
C LEU A 13 36.05 -9.31 -115.30
N LEU A 14 35.41 -8.20 -115.70
CA LEU A 14 34.74 -7.28 -114.77
C LEU A 14 33.52 -7.92 -114.09
N ILE A 15 32.73 -8.72 -114.81
CA ILE A 15 31.59 -9.44 -114.25
C ILE A 15 32.07 -10.50 -113.25
N MET A 16 33.10 -11.29 -113.60
CA MET A 16 33.69 -12.27 -112.67
C MET A 16 34.31 -11.63 -111.43
N GLY A 17 34.98 -10.48 -111.59
CA GLY A 17 35.52 -9.71 -110.47
C GLY A 17 34.43 -9.21 -109.53
N SER A 18 33.35 -8.66 -110.08
CA SER A 18 32.23 -8.12 -109.30
C SER A 18 31.49 -9.19 -108.50
N ILE A 19 31.27 -10.37 -109.09
CA ILE A 19 30.63 -11.50 -108.41
C ILE A 19 31.50 -12.01 -107.25
N SER A 20 32.82 -12.05 -107.42
CA SER A 20 33.75 -12.50 -106.37
C SER A 20 33.78 -11.54 -105.18
N ILE A 21 33.77 -10.22 -105.44
CA ILE A 21 33.75 -9.18 -104.40
C ILE A 21 32.41 -9.21 -103.64
N ALA A 22 31.29 -9.34 -104.36
CA ALA A 22 29.96 -9.44 -103.75
C ALA A 22 29.83 -10.67 -102.82
N LYS A 23 30.32 -11.84 -103.27
CA LYS A 23 30.32 -13.06 -102.44
C LYS A 23 31.14 -12.89 -101.16
N LYS A 24 32.31 -12.24 -101.23
CA LYS A 24 33.15 -11.96 -100.05
C LYS A 24 32.48 -11.01 -99.05
N LEU A 25 31.79 -9.97 -99.52
CA LEU A 25 31.09 -9.01 -98.66
C LEU A 25 29.86 -9.61 -97.96
N ILE A 26 29.13 -10.50 -98.65
CA ILE A 26 27.95 -11.16 -98.07
C ILE A 26 28.37 -12.20 -97.03
N ALA A 27 29.42 -12.99 -97.31
CA ALA A 27 29.91 -14.02 -96.38
C ALA A 27 30.44 -13.44 -95.06
N ASN A 28 30.95 -12.20 -95.08
CA ASN A 28 31.48 -11.53 -93.88
C ASN A 28 30.45 -10.71 -93.09
N LYS A 29 29.16 -10.77 -93.45
CA LYS A 29 28.10 -10.03 -92.76
C LYS A 29 27.59 -10.78 -91.52
N LYS A 30 28.48 -11.13 -90.58
CA LYS A 30 28.07 -11.63 -89.25
C LYS A 30 27.74 -10.44 -88.36
N LYS A 31 26.44 -10.13 -88.22
CA LYS A 31 25.97 -9.14 -87.25
C LYS A 31 26.32 -9.64 -85.83
N PRO A 32 26.98 -8.83 -84.97
CA PRO A 32 27.24 -9.24 -83.59
C PRO A 32 25.91 -9.47 -82.88
N LYS A 33 25.74 -10.63 -82.24
CA LYS A 33 24.58 -10.90 -81.39
C LYS A 33 24.64 -9.94 -80.21
N GLN A 34 23.65 -9.06 -80.07
CA GLN A 34 23.52 -8.18 -78.91
C GLN A 34 23.36 -9.04 -77.65
N LYS A 35 24.34 -8.97 -76.74
CA LYS A 35 24.19 -9.49 -75.39
C LYS A 35 23.39 -8.46 -74.60
N PHE A 36 22.17 -8.78 -74.22
CA PHE A 36 21.44 -7.98 -73.25
C PHE A 36 22.05 -8.23 -71.87
N GLU A 37 22.71 -7.21 -71.31
CA GLU A 37 23.13 -7.26 -69.90
C GLU A 37 21.88 -7.24 -69.02
N LYS A 38 21.72 -8.28 -68.21
CA LYS A 38 20.61 -8.38 -67.27
C LYS A 38 20.87 -7.38 -66.14
N ILE A 39 20.21 -6.24 -66.17
CA ILE A 39 20.31 -5.22 -65.11
C ILE A 39 19.59 -5.76 -63.86
N ILE A 40 20.34 -6.37 -62.96
CA ILE A 40 19.81 -6.78 -61.65
C ILE A 40 19.91 -5.56 -60.74
N LYS A 41 18.77 -4.89 -60.55
CA LYS A 41 18.67 -3.78 -59.60
C LYS A 41 18.69 -4.36 -58.19
N THR A 42 19.80 -4.16 -57.50
CA THR A 42 19.92 -4.54 -56.09
C THR A 42 19.13 -3.55 -55.26
N VAL A 43 18.23 -4.06 -54.41
CA VAL A 43 17.43 -3.27 -53.47
C VAL A 43 17.76 -3.75 -52.06
N PHE A 44 17.85 -2.82 -51.12
CA PHE A 44 18.04 -3.15 -49.72
C PHE A 44 16.67 -3.41 -49.11
N THR A 45 16.48 -4.62 -48.58
CA THR A 45 15.29 -4.99 -47.83
C THR A 45 15.69 -5.38 -46.42
N GLU A 46 14.88 -5.00 -45.45
CA GLU A 46 15.03 -5.43 -44.07
C GLU A 46 13.83 -6.31 -43.69
N GLN A 47 14.10 -7.42 -43.00
CA GLN A 47 13.05 -8.31 -42.54
C GLN A 47 12.43 -7.73 -41.27
N VAL A 48 11.17 -7.32 -41.35
CA VAL A 48 10.43 -6.85 -40.18
C VAL A 48 10.19 -8.03 -39.24
N VAL A 49 10.67 -7.89 -38.01
CA VAL A 49 10.37 -8.82 -36.90
C VAL A 49 9.51 -8.08 -35.90
N ASN A 50 8.26 -8.51 -35.75
CA ASN A 50 7.35 -7.95 -34.76
C ASN A 50 7.93 -8.19 -33.36
N LYS A 51 8.05 -7.11 -32.59
CA LYS A 51 8.48 -7.14 -31.20
C LYS A 51 7.52 -6.27 -30.40
N ASP A 52 7.17 -6.74 -29.22
CA ASP A 52 6.40 -5.94 -28.26
C ASP A 52 7.32 -4.89 -27.64
N VAL A 53 7.03 -3.62 -27.91
CA VAL A 53 7.78 -2.49 -27.36
C VAL A 53 7.00 -1.94 -26.17
N PRO A 54 7.50 -2.08 -24.93
CA PRO A 54 6.80 -1.54 -23.77
C PRO A 54 6.82 -0.01 -23.79
N VAL A 55 5.65 0.60 -23.65
CA VAL A 55 5.50 2.05 -23.56
C VAL A 55 5.65 2.47 -22.09
N ASN A 56 6.77 3.07 -21.74
CA ASN A 56 7.02 3.62 -20.40
C ASN A 56 6.59 5.09 -20.35
N ILE A 57 5.52 5.39 -19.61
CA ILE A 57 5.05 6.76 -19.40
C ILE A 57 5.54 7.25 -18.04
N THR A 58 6.41 8.26 -18.03
CA THR A 58 6.87 8.91 -16.79
C THR A 58 5.92 10.05 -16.44
N THR A 59 5.35 10.04 -15.24
CA THR A 59 4.48 11.10 -14.76
C THR A 59 5.05 11.71 -13.49
N SER A 60 4.78 13.00 -13.30
CA SER A 60 5.15 13.72 -12.08
C SER A 60 3.91 13.91 -11.22
N GLY A 61 4.03 13.69 -9.92
CA GLY A 61 2.94 13.85 -8.96
C GLY A 61 3.44 14.29 -7.60
N ARG A 62 2.53 14.80 -6.76
CA ARG A 62 2.86 15.16 -5.38
C ARG A 62 2.77 13.92 -4.50
N VAL A 63 3.83 13.64 -3.74
CA VAL A 63 3.79 12.61 -2.71
C VAL A 63 3.04 13.11 -1.48
N MET A 64 2.20 12.24 -0.92
CA MET A 64 1.52 12.48 0.36
C MET A 64 1.77 11.31 1.28
N ALA A 65 1.70 11.55 2.58
CA ALA A 65 1.80 10.49 3.57
C ALA A 65 0.70 9.45 3.32
N LYS A 66 1.08 8.17 3.28
CA LYS A 66 0.15 7.06 3.10
C LYS A 66 -0.96 7.06 4.16
N ASN A 67 -0.58 7.33 5.41
CA ASN A 67 -1.49 7.45 6.55
C ASN A 67 -1.26 8.81 7.23
N ARG A 68 -2.27 9.67 7.20
CA ARG A 68 -2.24 10.96 7.90
C ARG A 68 -3.30 10.94 9.00
N LEU A 69 -2.87 11.09 10.24
CA LEU A 69 -3.74 11.09 11.42
C LEU A 69 -3.66 12.45 12.10
N GLN A 70 -4.80 12.97 12.53
CA GLN A 70 -4.87 14.12 13.40
C GLN A 70 -5.15 13.60 14.81
N LEU A 71 -4.31 13.99 15.77
CA LEU A 71 -4.47 13.59 17.16
C LEU A 71 -5.25 14.66 17.90
N PHE A 72 -6.31 14.24 18.58
CA PHE A 72 -7.12 15.09 19.43
C PHE A 72 -7.14 14.51 20.84
N THR A 73 -7.12 15.38 21.84
CA THR A 73 -7.30 15.00 23.24
C THR A 73 -8.78 14.94 23.56
N GLU A 74 -9.25 13.82 24.11
CA GLU A 74 -10.63 13.70 24.60
C GLU A 74 -10.85 14.39 25.95
N VAL A 75 -9.76 14.88 26.57
CA VAL A 75 -9.76 15.46 27.92
C VAL A 75 -9.08 16.83 27.92
N GLN A 76 -9.47 17.66 28.88
CA GLN A 76 -8.88 18.97 29.12
C GLN A 76 -7.90 18.88 30.30
N GLY A 77 -6.88 19.73 30.31
CA GLY A 77 -5.94 19.86 31.42
C GLY A 77 -4.62 20.50 31.01
N VAL A 78 -3.66 20.46 31.93
CA VAL A 78 -2.30 20.98 31.71
C VAL A 78 -1.41 19.87 31.14
N LEU A 79 -0.70 20.17 30.06
CA LEU A 79 0.24 19.23 29.45
C LEU A 79 1.44 19.01 30.38
N GLU A 80 1.71 17.75 30.70
CA GLU A 80 2.93 17.33 31.38
C GLU A 80 4.00 16.97 30.37
N TYR A 81 5.26 17.17 30.77
CA TYR A 81 6.40 16.70 30.01
C TYR A 81 6.29 15.18 29.78
N SER A 82 6.44 14.75 28.52
CA SER A 82 6.48 13.34 28.13
C SER A 82 7.92 12.91 27.85
N SER A 83 8.14 11.72 27.29
CA SER A 83 9.50 11.27 26.94
C SER A 83 10.22 12.13 25.88
N ARG A 84 9.47 12.93 25.11
CA ARG A 84 9.98 13.79 24.04
C ARG A 84 9.16 15.08 23.98
N ASP A 85 9.78 16.13 23.44
CA ASP A 85 9.07 17.38 23.19
C ASP A 85 7.98 17.18 22.14
N PHE A 86 6.77 17.63 22.45
CA PHE A 86 5.69 17.68 21.48
C PHE A 86 5.88 18.86 20.52
N LYS A 87 6.76 18.67 19.53
CA LYS A 87 7.11 19.66 18.49
C LYS A 87 6.99 19.05 17.11
N ALA A 88 6.65 19.89 16.12
CA ALA A 88 6.61 19.48 14.72
C ALA A 88 7.96 18.86 14.28
N GLY A 89 7.89 17.78 13.51
CA GLY A 89 9.08 17.03 13.06
C GLY A 89 9.61 15.99 14.05
N SER A 90 9.02 15.86 15.24
CA SER A 90 9.43 14.84 16.23
C SER A 90 8.93 13.45 15.85
N TYR A 91 9.83 12.46 15.90
CA TYR A 91 9.50 11.05 15.68
C TYR A 91 9.09 10.35 16.98
N TYR A 92 8.02 9.55 16.90
CA TYR A 92 7.50 8.72 18.00
C TYR A 92 7.45 7.25 17.55
N PRO A 93 8.22 6.35 18.18
CA PRO A 93 8.09 4.92 17.92
C PRO A 93 6.73 4.41 18.41
N LYS A 94 6.27 3.32 17.81
CA LYS A 94 4.98 2.70 18.17
C LYS A 94 4.92 2.42 19.68
N GLY A 95 3.89 2.95 20.34
CA GLY A 95 3.62 2.74 21.77
C GLY A 95 4.31 3.74 22.70
N SER A 96 5.10 4.68 22.19
CA SER A 96 5.66 5.75 23.03
C SER A 96 4.61 6.78 23.40
N VAL A 97 4.65 7.28 24.64
CA VAL A 97 3.75 8.36 25.07
C VAL A 97 4.06 9.63 24.30
N ILE A 98 3.09 10.10 23.52
CA ILE A 98 3.16 11.34 22.73
C ILE A 98 2.83 12.52 23.64
N LEU A 99 1.69 12.45 24.31
CA LEU A 99 1.14 13.50 25.18
C LEU A 99 0.68 12.88 26.50
N ARG A 100 0.96 13.59 27.59
CA ARG A 100 0.45 13.27 28.92
C ARG A 100 -0.13 14.53 29.52
N VAL A 101 -1.34 14.42 30.05
CA VAL A 101 -2.03 15.52 30.74
C VAL A 101 -1.96 15.26 32.23
N ASN A 102 -1.84 16.31 33.05
CA ASN A 102 -1.82 16.16 34.51
C ASN A 102 -3.10 15.46 34.99
N THR A 103 -2.93 14.51 35.91
CA THR A 103 -4.00 13.61 36.39
C THR A 103 -4.18 13.64 37.90
N ASP A 104 -3.51 14.54 38.62
CA ASP A 104 -3.43 14.45 40.09
C ASP A 104 -4.79 14.66 40.74
N GLU A 105 -5.55 15.65 40.27
CA GLU A 105 -6.93 15.89 40.73
C GLU A 105 -7.85 14.70 40.43
N LEU A 106 -7.76 14.14 39.22
CA LEU A 106 -8.57 13.00 38.82
C LEU A 106 -8.23 11.73 39.61
N ARG A 107 -6.94 11.51 39.91
CA ARG A 107 -6.49 10.41 40.76
C ARG A 107 -6.98 10.57 42.19
N ALA A 108 -6.90 11.77 42.76
CA ALA A 108 -7.42 12.05 44.09
C ALA A 108 -8.94 11.82 44.16
N ASN A 109 -9.68 12.27 43.14
CA ASN A 109 -11.11 12.02 43.02
C ASN A 109 -11.43 10.52 42.93
N LEU A 110 -10.69 9.77 42.10
CA LEU A 110 -10.84 8.32 41.95
C LEU A 110 -10.57 7.59 43.28
N LYS A 111 -9.54 8.00 44.04
CA LYS A 111 -9.27 7.46 45.37
C LYS A 111 -10.43 7.71 46.32
N SER A 112 -10.99 8.92 46.34
CA SER A 112 -12.16 9.26 47.15
C SER A 112 -13.37 8.36 46.80
N MET A 113 -13.67 8.19 45.51
CA MET A 113 -14.75 7.29 45.07
C MET A 113 -14.53 5.84 45.53
N LYS A 114 -13.30 5.33 45.44
CA LYS A 114 -12.96 3.98 45.92
C LYS A 114 -13.10 3.85 47.43
N SER A 115 -12.65 4.83 48.20
CA SER A 115 -12.84 4.85 49.66
C SER A 115 -14.32 4.86 50.06
N ASN A 116 -15.15 5.57 49.30
CA ASN A 116 -16.61 5.57 49.51
C ASN A 116 -17.21 4.19 49.23
N LEU A 117 -16.81 3.53 48.14
CA LEU A 117 -17.24 2.16 47.84
C LEU A 117 -16.79 1.17 48.93
N PHE A 118 -15.53 1.24 49.37
CA PHE A 118 -15.01 0.40 50.44
C PHE A 118 -15.80 0.57 51.74
N THR A 119 -16.12 1.82 52.10
CA THR A 119 -16.95 2.13 53.27
C THR A 119 -18.36 1.57 53.13
N ALA A 120 -18.97 1.70 51.94
CA ALA A 120 -20.30 1.16 51.66
C ALA A 120 -20.33 -0.37 51.75
N LEU A 121 -19.32 -1.04 51.20
CA LEU A 121 -19.18 -2.50 51.29
C LEU A 121 -18.95 -2.96 52.74
N SER A 122 -18.10 -2.26 53.48
CA SER A 122 -17.80 -2.59 54.89
C SER A 122 -19.06 -2.49 55.78
N LYS A 123 -19.91 -1.47 55.54
CA LYS A 123 -21.19 -1.31 56.23
C LYS A 123 -22.22 -2.37 55.87
N LEU A 124 -22.05 -3.05 54.75
CA LEU A 124 -22.97 -4.05 54.22
C LEU A 124 -22.62 -5.47 54.69
N LEU A 125 -21.38 -5.72 55.12
CA LEU A 125 -20.94 -7.02 55.61
C LEU A 125 -21.74 -7.56 56.81
N PRO A 126 -22.10 -6.77 57.84
CA PRO A 126 -22.91 -7.28 58.96
C PRO A 126 -24.29 -7.76 58.49
N ASP A 127 -24.95 -6.98 57.64
CA ASP A 127 -26.27 -7.31 57.08
C ASP A 127 -26.20 -8.58 56.23
N LEU A 128 -25.16 -8.73 55.39
CA LEU A 128 -24.93 -9.97 54.63
C LEU A 128 -24.69 -11.18 55.52
N LYS A 129 -23.96 -11.02 56.63
CA LYS A 129 -23.67 -12.11 57.54
C LYS A 129 -24.93 -12.65 58.21
N LEU A 130 -25.89 -11.77 58.50
CA LEU A 130 -27.15 -12.10 59.16
C LEU A 130 -28.18 -12.65 58.17
N ASP A 131 -28.41 -11.95 57.05
CA ASP A 131 -29.53 -12.24 56.15
C ASP A 131 -29.14 -13.13 54.95
N TYR A 132 -27.84 -13.22 54.61
CA TYR A 132 -27.34 -13.90 53.41
C TYR A 132 -26.03 -14.69 53.66
N PRO A 133 -26.03 -15.69 54.56
CA PRO A 133 -24.81 -16.39 54.99
C PRO A 133 -24.07 -17.10 53.84
N GLU A 134 -24.78 -17.56 52.80
CA GLU A 134 -24.17 -18.17 51.62
C GLU A 134 -23.37 -17.17 50.76
N ALA A 135 -23.79 -15.89 50.75
CA ALA A 135 -23.14 -14.84 49.99
C ALA A 135 -22.04 -14.13 50.79
N PHE A 136 -22.09 -14.16 52.12
CA PHE A 136 -21.13 -13.45 52.97
C PHE A 136 -19.65 -13.74 52.64
N PRO A 137 -19.19 -15.01 52.47
CA PRO A 137 -17.76 -15.31 52.28
C PRO A 137 -17.14 -14.64 51.05
N LYS A 138 -17.87 -14.58 49.92
CA LYS A 138 -17.37 -13.95 48.69
C LYS A 138 -17.26 -12.43 48.81
N TRP A 139 -18.16 -11.80 49.54
CA TRP A 139 -18.12 -10.35 49.78
C TRP A 139 -17.06 -9.97 50.81
N GLU A 140 -16.90 -10.78 51.87
CA GLU A 140 -15.81 -10.63 52.84
C GLU A 140 -14.45 -10.73 52.14
N GLN A 141 -14.26 -11.76 51.31
CA GLN A 141 -13.03 -11.92 50.54
C GLN A 141 -12.79 -10.73 49.59
N TYR A 142 -13.83 -10.24 48.93
CA TYR A 142 -13.71 -9.07 48.06
C TYR A 142 -13.27 -7.82 48.83
N VAL A 143 -13.89 -7.54 49.99
CA VAL A 143 -13.52 -6.41 50.85
C VAL A 143 -12.10 -6.57 51.40
N ALA A 144 -11.72 -7.78 51.83
CA ALA A 144 -10.38 -8.06 52.34
C ALA A 144 -9.28 -7.87 51.27
N SER A 145 -9.61 -8.14 49.99
CA SER A 145 -8.70 -7.93 48.86
C SER A 145 -8.74 -6.51 48.28
N PHE A 146 -9.60 -5.63 48.80
CA PHE A 146 -9.83 -4.31 48.24
C PHE A 146 -8.63 -3.39 48.48
N ASP A 147 -8.05 -2.88 47.40
CA ASP A 147 -6.91 -1.96 47.43
C ASP A 147 -7.28 -0.69 46.66
N ILE A 148 -7.23 0.45 47.34
CA ILE A 148 -7.61 1.76 46.79
C ILE A 148 -6.66 2.18 45.66
N ASP A 149 -5.37 1.80 45.75
CA ASP A 149 -4.34 2.22 44.80
C ASP A 149 -4.32 1.34 43.54
N LYS A 150 -4.92 0.15 43.57
CA LYS A 150 -4.97 -0.77 42.42
C LYS A 150 -6.26 -0.61 41.59
N PRO A 151 -6.24 -0.99 40.30
CA PRO A 151 -7.46 -1.03 39.49
C PRO A 151 -8.54 -1.90 40.11
N LEU A 152 -9.79 -1.47 40.01
CA LEU A 152 -10.93 -2.16 40.62
C LEU A 152 -11.17 -3.52 39.95
N VAL A 153 -11.12 -4.58 40.77
CA VAL A 153 -11.42 -5.97 40.39
C VAL A 153 -12.92 -6.14 40.17
N LYS A 154 -13.32 -7.10 39.33
CA LYS A 154 -14.74 -7.40 39.07
C LYS A 154 -15.46 -7.77 40.38
N LEU A 155 -16.67 -7.26 40.56
CA LEU A 155 -17.52 -7.64 41.68
C LEU A 155 -17.82 -9.15 41.69
N PRO A 156 -18.05 -9.76 42.87
CA PRO A 156 -18.49 -11.14 42.99
C PRO A 156 -19.80 -11.39 42.25
N GLU A 157 -19.97 -12.59 41.69
CA GLU A 157 -21.24 -12.99 41.07
C GLU A 157 -22.27 -13.31 42.16
N THR A 158 -23.50 -12.83 41.97
CA THR A 158 -24.61 -13.05 42.91
C THR A 158 -25.16 -14.45 42.75
N SER A 159 -25.39 -15.13 43.86
CA SER A 159 -25.88 -16.52 43.88
C SER A 159 -27.41 -16.58 43.82
N SER A 160 -28.10 -15.48 44.17
CA SER A 160 -29.56 -15.38 44.22
C SER A 160 -30.05 -14.01 43.78
N ASP A 161 -31.27 -13.94 43.23
CA ASP A 161 -31.93 -12.68 42.90
C ASP A 161 -32.16 -11.80 44.13
N LYS A 162 -32.41 -12.40 45.31
CA LYS A 162 -32.58 -11.64 46.57
C LYS A 162 -31.30 -10.89 46.95
N GLU A 163 -30.16 -11.55 46.84
CA GLU A 163 -28.84 -10.94 47.06
C GLU A 163 -28.60 -9.82 46.05
N LYS A 164 -28.88 -10.08 44.77
CA LYS A 164 -28.73 -9.10 43.69
C LYS A 164 -29.55 -7.83 43.94
N PHE A 165 -30.81 -7.96 44.36
CA PHE A 165 -31.64 -6.80 44.69
C PHE A 165 -31.16 -6.05 45.93
N PHE A 166 -30.67 -6.76 46.95
CA PHE A 166 -30.10 -6.13 48.15
C PHE A 166 -28.85 -5.30 47.82
N ILE A 167 -27.90 -5.88 47.08
CA ILE A 167 -26.67 -5.21 46.64
C ILE A 167 -26.97 -4.02 45.72
N SER A 168 -27.94 -4.18 44.82
CA SER A 168 -28.41 -3.12 43.93
C SER A 168 -29.08 -1.99 44.71
N GLY A 169 -29.95 -2.31 45.68
CA GLY A 169 -30.65 -1.34 46.53
C GLY A 169 -29.71 -0.51 47.40
N ARG A 170 -28.54 -1.06 47.74
CA ARG A 170 -27.46 -0.34 48.46
C ARG A 170 -26.54 0.46 47.52
N GLY A 171 -26.82 0.51 46.22
CA GLY A 171 -26.11 1.33 45.24
C GLY A 171 -24.69 0.86 44.93
N ILE A 172 -24.34 -0.39 45.26
CA ILE A 172 -22.99 -0.93 45.07
C ILE A 172 -22.65 -1.05 43.58
N TYR A 173 -23.57 -1.55 42.76
CA TYR A 173 -23.36 -1.66 41.31
C TYR A 173 -23.16 -0.29 40.66
N THR A 174 -23.99 0.69 41.01
CA THR A 174 -23.86 2.07 40.51
C THR A 174 -22.51 2.66 40.87
N SER A 175 -22.10 2.52 42.14
CA SER A 175 -20.80 2.99 42.62
C SER A 175 -19.63 2.32 41.88
N TYR A 176 -19.73 1.00 41.67
CA TYR A 176 -18.73 0.23 40.90
C TYR A 176 -18.60 0.74 39.46
N TYR A 177 -19.70 0.87 38.71
CA TYR A 177 -19.64 1.31 37.32
C TYR A 177 -19.22 2.77 37.18
N ASN A 178 -19.56 3.63 38.15
CA ASN A 178 -19.05 5.00 38.21
C ASN A 178 -17.52 5.03 38.36
N ILE A 179 -16.95 4.17 39.23
CA ILE A 179 -15.50 4.05 39.38
C ILE A 179 -14.86 3.48 38.10
N LYS A 180 -15.44 2.46 37.47
CA LYS A 180 -14.94 1.92 36.19
C LYS A 180 -14.93 2.99 35.10
N ASN A 181 -15.97 3.81 35.02
CA ASN A 181 -16.02 4.93 34.08
C ASN A 181 -14.92 5.96 34.37
N ALA A 182 -14.69 6.30 35.64
CA ALA A 182 -13.61 7.19 36.04
C ALA A 182 -12.21 6.61 35.74
N GLU A 183 -12.01 5.30 35.90
CA GLU A 183 -10.77 4.60 35.49
C GLU A 183 -10.54 4.69 33.97
N VAL A 184 -11.58 4.46 33.17
CA VAL A 184 -11.52 4.61 31.71
C VAL A 184 -11.20 6.05 31.33
N LYS A 185 -11.82 7.03 31.99
CA LYS A 185 -11.54 8.44 31.77
C LYS A 185 -10.09 8.78 32.12
N LEU A 186 -9.55 8.27 33.23
CA LEU A 186 -8.16 8.46 33.63
C LEU A 186 -7.17 7.91 32.60
N ALA A 187 -7.47 6.76 31.98
CA ALA A 187 -6.62 6.18 30.94
C ALA A 187 -6.48 7.09 29.71
N LYS A 188 -7.50 7.92 29.41
CA LYS A 188 -7.50 8.85 28.26
C LYS A 188 -6.56 10.05 28.41
N TYR A 189 -6.02 10.30 29.60
CA TYR A 189 -5.06 11.39 29.85
C TYR A 189 -3.64 11.08 29.33
N THR A 190 -3.40 9.86 28.83
CA THR A 190 -2.13 9.45 28.22
C THR A 190 -2.37 8.97 26.80
N ILE A 191 -1.76 9.64 25.83
CA ILE A 191 -1.83 9.28 24.40
C ILE A 191 -0.53 8.59 24.01
N ARG A 192 -0.61 7.43 23.34
CA ARG A 192 0.51 6.58 22.90
C ARG A 192 0.49 6.31 21.40
#